data_AF-A0A2G9N1Z8-F1
#
_entry.id   AF-A0A2G9N1Z8-F1
#
_cell.length_a   1.000
_cell.length_b   1.000
_cell.length_c   1.000
_cell.angle_alpha   90.00
_cell.angle_beta   90.00
_cell.angle_gamma   90.00
#
_symmetry.space_group_name_H-M   'P 1'
#
loop_
_entity.id
_entity.type
_entity.pdbx_description
1 polymer ?
#
loop_
_entity_poly.entity_id
_entity_poly.type
_entity_poly.pdbx_seq_one_letter_code
_entity_poly.pdbx_strand_id
1 'polypeptide(L)'
;MFGLKNIVAKQYNSKNIGLGIIFFLLPLLITLALKLFLSSFNPLDFVITAVKEGLFWIISSLLLFVLFFAFKGKDVSGKFMNIFSAFSVTFLVQFIFSILAGILMLILLPGFVSVALNKNVPVDTDSVSSALASSGVPTGIGLTITLLVFVFIFLAAVVAMLYIILQISQSVRKTTMFSNLVLLVVFIALSIFLRAILDFGFTLFA
;
A
#
# COMPACT_ATOMS: atom_id res chain seq x y z
N MET A 1 -3.27 -13.43 -11.43
CA MET A 1 -3.61 -12.21 -12.20
C MET A 1 -5.10 -12.07 -12.54
N PHE A 2 -5.83 -13.15 -12.90
CA PHE A 2 -7.27 -13.06 -13.25
C PHE A 2 -8.18 -12.46 -12.15
N GLY A 3 -7.92 -12.77 -10.88
CA GLY A 3 -8.70 -12.20 -9.76
C GLY A 3 -8.56 -10.68 -9.61
N LEU A 4 -7.32 -10.16 -9.68
CA LEU A 4 -7.05 -8.72 -9.51
C LEU A 4 -7.67 -7.89 -10.64
N LYS A 5 -7.58 -8.37 -11.88
CA LYS A 5 -8.23 -7.74 -13.03
C LYS A 5 -9.75 -7.61 -12.81
N ASN A 6 -10.39 -8.68 -12.36
CA ASN A 6 -11.84 -8.70 -12.13
C ASN A 6 -12.25 -7.76 -10.99
N ILE A 7 -11.47 -7.70 -9.91
CA ILE A 7 -11.74 -6.79 -8.78
C ILE A 7 -11.63 -5.33 -9.22
N VAL A 8 -10.56 -4.95 -9.92
CA VAL A 8 -10.36 -3.58 -10.43
C VAL A 8 -11.48 -3.19 -11.39
N ALA A 9 -11.82 -4.06 -12.35
CA ALA A 9 -12.91 -3.81 -13.29
C ALA A 9 -14.27 -3.70 -12.58
N LYS A 10 -14.53 -4.55 -11.58
CA LYS A 10 -15.78 -4.51 -10.79
C LYS A 10 -15.89 -3.22 -9.99
N GLN A 11 -14.82 -2.77 -9.35
CA GLN A 11 -14.82 -1.50 -8.62
C GLN A 11 -14.97 -0.31 -9.55
N TYR A 12 -14.25 -0.33 -10.68
CA TYR A 12 -14.37 0.70 -11.70
C TYR A 12 -15.79 0.80 -12.27
N ASN A 13 -16.50 -0.30 -12.48
CA ASN A 13 -17.83 -0.29 -13.09
C ASN A 13 -18.98 -0.07 -12.09
N SER A 14 -18.80 -0.36 -10.80
CA SER A 14 -19.90 -0.37 -9.84
C SER A 14 -20.27 1.00 -9.25
N LYS A 15 -19.49 2.05 -9.49
CA LYS A 15 -19.62 3.39 -8.84
C LYS A 15 -19.72 3.33 -7.31
N ASN A 16 -19.42 2.20 -6.68
CA ASN A 16 -19.69 2.00 -5.26
C ASN A 16 -18.56 2.61 -4.43
N ILE A 17 -18.77 3.86 -4.03
CA ILE A 17 -17.85 4.64 -3.20
C ILE A 17 -17.70 3.99 -1.82
N GLY A 18 -18.78 3.39 -1.30
CA GLY A 18 -18.79 2.72 -0.01
C GLY A 18 -17.78 1.58 0.05
N LEU A 19 -17.71 0.75 -1.01
CA LEU A 19 -16.68 -0.29 -1.10
C LEU A 19 -15.26 0.29 -1.17
N GLY A 20 -15.08 1.43 -1.85
CA GLY A 20 -13.78 2.10 -1.90
C GLY A 20 -13.33 2.63 -0.53
N ILE A 21 -14.27 3.20 0.23
CA ILE A 21 -14.03 3.62 1.61
C ILE A 21 -13.69 2.43 2.49
N ILE A 22 -14.39 1.30 2.35
CA ILE A 22 -14.08 0.07 3.09
C ILE A 22 -12.66 -0.42 2.75
N PHE A 23 -12.26 -0.42 1.48
CA PHE A 23 -10.93 -0.87 1.07
C PHE A 23 -9.81 0.04 1.59
N PHE A 24 -10.08 1.33 1.76
CA PHE A 24 -9.17 2.28 2.40
C PHE A 24 -9.14 2.15 3.93
N LEU A 25 -10.31 2.04 4.57
CA LEU A 25 -10.43 2.02 6.03
C LEU A 25 -10.02 0.69 6.64
N LEU A 26 -10.30 -0.44 5.98
CA LEU A 26 -10.03 -1.77 6.54
C LEU A 26 -8.53 -1.94 6.92
N PRO A 27 -7.56 -1.61 6.05
CA PRO A 27 -6.14 -1.63 6.42
C PRO A 27 -5.82 -0.73 7.63
N LEU A 28 -6.40 0.47 7.69
CA LEU A 28 -6.18 1.42 8.78
C LEU A 28 -6.75 0.91 10.11
N LEU A 29 -7.97 0.38 10.10
CA LEU A 29 -8.64 -0.17 11.29
C LEU A 29 -7.92 -1.41 11.82
N ILE A 30 -7.39 -2.26 10.94
CA ILE A 30 -6.62 -3.43 11.36
C ILE A 30 -5.26 -2.99 11.92
N THR A 31 -4.61 -2.01 11.29
CA THR A 31 -3.37 -1.41 11.83
C THR A 31 -3.61 -0.80 13.21
N LEU A 32 -4.74 -0.12 13.40
CA LEU A 32 -5.17 0.42 14.70
C LEU A 32 -5.32 -0.70 15.73
N ALA A 33 -6.09 -1.75 15.40
CA ALA A 33 -6.28 -2.88 16.29
C ALA A 33 -4.94 -3.49 16.71
N LEU A 34 -4.04 -3.75 15.76
CA LEU A 34 -2.70 -4.28 16.05
C LEU A 34 -1.90 -3.36 16.98
N LYS A 35 -1.86 -2.05 16.72
CA LYS A 35 -1.15 -1.09 17.58
C LYS A 35 -1.73 -1.04 19.00
N LEU A 36 -3.05 -1.12 19.14
CA LEU A 36 -3.73 -1.18 20.44
C LEU A 36 -3.36 -2.46 21.22
N PHE A 37 -3.27 -3.61 20.53
CA PHE A 37 -2.81 -4.87 21.14
C PHE A 37 -1.33 -4.83 21.56
N LEU A 38 -0.47 -4.14 20.79
CA LEU A 38 0.98 -4.07 21.02
C LEU A 38 1.42 -2.99 22.04
N SER A 39 0.49 -2.31 22.73
CA SER A 39 0.72 -1.32 23.82
C SER A 39 1.53 -0.06 23.47
N SER A 40 2.03 0.11 22.23
CA SER A 40 2.75 1.30 21.75
C SER A 40 1.84 2.27 20.98
N PHE A 41 0.58 2.42 21.39
CA PHE A 41 -0.37 3.24 20.65
C PHE A 41 -0.26 4.71 21.05
N ASN A 42 0.31 5.53 20.15
CA ASN A 42 0.13 6.97 20.17
C ASN A 42 -1.09 7.35 19.29
N PRO A 43 -2.21 7.81 19.89
CA PRO A 43 -3.40 8.19 19.14
C PRO A 43 -3.13 9.31 18.13
N LEU A 44 -2.28 10.26 18.48
CA LEU A 44 -1.98 11.42 17.65
C LEU A 44 -1.23 11.00 16.38
N ASP A 45 -0.20 10.16 16.50
CA ASP A 45 0.54 9.63 15.35
C ASP A 45 -0.35 8.79 14.42
N PHE A 46 -1.28 8.03 15.00
CA PHE A 46 -2.24 7.25 14.22
C PHE A 46 -3.19 8.16 13.43
N VAL A 47 -3.75 9.19 14.08
CA VAL A 47 -4.63 10.16 13.41
C VAL A 47 -3.88 10.90 12.31
N ILE A 48 -2.67 11.39 12.58
CA ILE A 48 -1.82 12.04 11.57
C ILE A 48 -1.56 11.10 10.39
N THR A 49 -1.20 9.85 10.65
CA THR A 49 -0.97 8.85 9.60
C THR A 49 -2.24 8.60 8.78
N ALA A 50 -3.39 8.42 9.44
CA ALA A 50 -4.67 8.15 8.76
C ALA A 50 -5.11 9.34 7.90
N VAL A 51 -4.98 10.58 8.40
CA VAL A 51 -5.29 11.80 7.64
C VAL A 51 -4.36 11.93 6.45
N LYS A 52 -3.06 11.71 6.64
CA LYS A 52 -2.06 11.80 5.58
C LYS A 52 -2.30 10.77 4.47
N GLU A 53 -2.60 9.52 4.81
CA GLU A 53 -2.96 8.50 3.83
C GLU A 53 -4.30 8.82 3.14
N GLY A 54 -5.27 9.39 3.86
CA GLY A 54 -6.54 9.84 3.29
C GLY A 54 -6.37 10.99 2.29
N LEU A 55 -5.56 11.99 2.63
CA LEU A 55 -5.21 13.08 1.72
C LEU A 55 -4.44 12.57 0.50
N PHE A 56 -3.46 11.69 0.71
CA PHE A 56 -2.73 11.06 -0.38
C PHE A 56 -3.66 10.30 -1.32
N TRP A 57 -4.63 9.55 -0.79
CA TRP A 57 -5.63 8.82 -1.58
C TRP A 57 -6.48 9.74 -2.45
N ILE A 58 -7.04 10.79 -1.86
CA ILE A 58 -7.92 11.74 -2.55
C ILE A 58 -7.13 12.48 -3.64
N ILE A 59 -5.98 13.04 -3.29
CA ILE A 59 -5.17 13.85 -4.22
C ILE A 59 -4.58 12.97 -5.32
N SER A 60 -4.14 11.74 -5.03
CA SER A 60 -3.66 10.79 -6.05
C SER A 60 -4.77 10.38 -7.01
N SER A 61 -6.00 10.17 -6.51
CA SER A 61 -7.14 9.86 -7.38
C SER A 61 -7.49 11.04 -8.30
N LEU A 62 -7.42 12.27 -7.77
CA LEU A 62 -7.62 13.50 -8.54
C LEU A 62 -6.53 13.68 -9.60
N LEU A 63 -5.27 13.48 -9.22
CA LEU A 63 -4.12 13.50 -10.11
C LEU A 63 -4.29 12.49 -11.25
N LEU A 64 -4.69 11.25 -10.92
CA LEU A 64 -4.93 10.21 -11.91
C LEU A 64 -6.09 10.58 -12.85
N PHE A 65 -7.15 11.21 -12.34
CA PHE A 65 -8.25 11.73 -13.15
C PHE A 65 -7.81 12.83 -14.11
N VAL A 66 -7.01 13.79 -13.65
CA VAL A 66 -6.45 14.86 -14.49
C VAL A 66 -5.55 14.28 -15.58
N LEU A 67 -4.68 13.33 -15.23
CA LEU A 67 -3.83 12.63 -16.21
C LEU A 67 -4.66 11.85 -17.22
N PHE A 68 -5.69 11.13 -16.78
CA PHE A 68 -6.58 10.46 -17.74
C PHE A 68 -7.29 11.46 -18.64
N PHE A 69 -7.76 12.60 -18.12
CA PHE A 69 -8.37 13.63 -18.95
C PHE A 69 -7.38 14.19 -19.98
N ALA A 70 -6.13 14.45 -19.58
CA ALA A 70 -5.08 14.95 -20.47
C ALA A 70 -4.68 13.94 -21.57
N PHE A 71 -4.55 12.66 -21.22
CA PHE A 71 -4.07 11.62 -22.14
C PHE A 71 -5.19 10.92 -22.93
N LYS A 72 -6.43 10.92 -22.42
CA LYS A 72 -7.57 10.17 -22.99
C LYS A 72 -8.78 11.04 -23.33
N GLY A 73 -8.73 12.33 -23.03
CA GLY A 73 -9.71 13.32 -23.46
C GLY A 73 -11.07 13.19 -22.75
N LYS A 74 -12.13 13.58 -23.48
CA LYS A 74 -13.49 13.71 -22.93
C LYS A 74 -14.13 12.40 -22.47
N ASP A 75 -13.61 11.25 -22.89
CA ASP A 75 -14.10 9.92 -22.49
C ASP A 75 -13.97 9.62 -20.99
N VAL A 76 -13.24 10.47 -20.26
CA VAL A 76 -13.00 10.40 -18.82
C VAL A 76 -14.02 11.22 -18.03
N SER A 77 -14.74 12.13 -18.69
CA SER A 77 -15.69 13.03 -18.02
C SER A 77 -16.74 12.23 -17.23
N GLY A 78 -16.94 12.62 -15.97
CA GLY A 78 -17.88 11.96 -15.06
C GLY A 78 -17.44 10.61 -14.49
N LYS A 79 -16.21 10.14 -14.78
CA LYS A 79 -15.68 8.86 -14.26
C LYS A 79 -14.78 8.99 -13.03
N PHE A 80 -14.74 10.17 -12.39
CA PHE A 80 -13.92 10.39 -11.19
C PHE A 80 -14.23 9.38 -10.08
N MET A 81 -15.52 9.15 -9.76
CA MET A 81 -15.90 8.19 -8.70
C MET A 81 -15.48 6.76 -9.04
N ASN A 82 -15.48 6.38 -10.32
CA ASN A 82 -15.03 5.07 -10.79
C ASN A 82 -13.52 4.91 -10.57
N ILE A 83 -12.75 5.95 -10.90
CA ILE A 83 -11.30 5.99 -10.71
C ILE A 83 -10.96 5.95 -9.21
N PHE A 84 -11.64 6.77 -8.41
CA PHE A 84 -11.48 6.83 -6.96
C PHE A 84 -11.74 5.47 -6.30
N SER A 85 -12.85 4.81 -6.66
CA SER A 85 -13.19 3.47 -6.15
C SER A 85 -12.19 2.42 -6.63
N ALA A 86 -11.80 2.41 -7.91
CA ALA A 86 -10.83 1.43 -8.40
C ALA A 86 -9.42 1.62 -7.83
N PHE A 87 -9.01 2.87 -7.58
CA PHE A 87 -7.72 3.17 -6.96
C PHE A 87 -7.65 2.69 -5.51
N SER A 88 -8.78 2.62 -4.79
CA SER A 88 -8.82 2.04 -3.43
C SER A 88 -8.33 0.58 -3.36
N VAL A 89 -8.38 -0.16 -4.47
CA VAL A 89 -7.87 -1.55 -4.55
C VAL A 89 -6.36 -1.61 -4.25
N THR A 90 -5.63 -0.50 -4.45
CA THR A 90 -4.20 -0.42 -4.10
C THR A 90 -3.98 -0.59 -2.60
N PHE A 91 -4.81 0.02 -1.74
CA PHE A 91 -4.76 -0.15 -0.29
C PHE A 91 -5.05 -1.58 0.14
N LEU A 92 -6.05 -2.22 -0.48
CA LEU A 92 -6.37 -3.62 -0.21
C LEU A 92 -5.20 -4.55 -0.58
N VAL A 93 -4.58 -4.34 -1.75
CA VAL A 93 -3.43 -5.12 -2.18
C VAL A 93 -2.24 -4.90 -1.25
N GLN A 94 -1.91 -3.65 -0.94
CA GLN A 94 -0.84 -3.32 0.00
C GLN A 94 -1.07 -4.01 1.35
N PHE A 95 -2.30 -3.98 1.85
CA PHE A 95 -2.68 -4.64 3.10
C PHE A 95 -2.50 -6.16 3.06
N ILE A 96 -2.95 -6.82 1.99
CA ILE A 96 -2.75 -8.27 1.82
C ILE A 96 -1.26 -8.61 1.83
N PHE A 97 -0.43 -7.85 1.10
CA PHE A 97 1.01 -8.07 1.09
C PHE A 97 1.65 -7.81 2.45
N SER A 98 1.19 -6.81 3.21
CA SER A 98 1.64 -6.57 4.58
C SER A 98 1.29 -7.71 5.53
N ILE A 99 0.08 -8.30 5.41
CA ILE A 99 -0.30 -9.50 6.18
C ILE A 99 0.60 -10.68 5.80
N LEU A 100 0.78 -10.93 4.50
CA LEU A 100 1.63 -12.03 4.02
C LEU A 100 3.07 -11.87 4.53
N ALA A 101 3.60 -10.65 4.51
CA ALA A 101 4.90 -10.33 5.10
C ALA A 101 4.94 -10.61 6.61
N GLY A 102 3.89 -10.23 7.34
CA GLY A 102 3.76 -10.52 8.77
C GLY A 102 3.69 -12.02 9.07
N ILE A 103 2.85 -12.79 8.36
CA ILE A 103 2.74 -14.24 8.51
C ILE A 103 4.08 -14.92 8.19
N LEU A 104 4.77 -14.46 7.15
CA LEU A 104 6.08 -15.00 6.79
C LEU A 104 7.14 -14.69 7.86
N MET A 105 7.10 -13.52 8.51
CA MET A 105 7.93 -13.29 9.71
C MET A 105 7.67 -14.30 10.81
N LEU A 106 6.40 -14.59 11.10
CA LEU A 106 6.04 -15.54 12.15
C LEU A 106 6.55 -16.96 11.87
N ILE A 107 6.55 -17.37 10.59
CA ILE A 107 7.03 -18.70 10.17
C ILE A 107 8.56 -18.75 10.16
N LEU A 108 9.21 -17.71 9.61
CA LEU A 108 10.67 -17.70 9.43
C LEU A 108 11.44 -17.38 10.72
N LEU A 109 10.81 -16.71 11.68
CA LEU A 109 11.41 -16.29 12.94
C LEU A 109 10.60 -16.82 14.14
N PRO A 110 10.73 -18.12 14.48
CA PRO A 110 10.12 -18.67 15.68
C PRO A 110 10.71 -17.96 16.90
N GLY A 111 9.90 -17.10 17.55
CA GLY A 111 10.32 -16.23 18.66
C GLY A 111 10.19 -14.73 18.38
N PHE A 112 9.93 -14.31 17.14
CA PHE A 112 9.67 -12.89 16.82
C PHE A 112 8.50 -12.32 17.62
N VAL A 113 7.45 -13.13 17.84
CA VAL A 113 6.30 -12.73 18.67
C VAL A 113 6.71 -12.49 20.11
N SER A 114 7.53 -13.35 20.72
CA SER A 114 7.95 -13.17 22.11
C SER A 114 8.89 -11.96 22.29
N VAL A 115 9.70 -11.64 21.27
CA VAL A 115 10.54 -10.43 21.30
C VAL A 115 9.72 -9.17 21.03
N ALA A 116 8.83 -9.18 20.03
CA ALA A 116 7.97 -8.06 19.70
C ALA A 116 6.89 -7.77 20.77
N LEU A 117 6.46 -8.78 21.53
CA LEU A 117 5.53 -8.63 22.66
C LEU A 117 6.22 -8.28 23.98
N ASN A 118 7.56 -8.35 24.06
CA ASN A 118 8.29 -7.85 25.22
C ASN A 118 8.28 -6.31 25.18
N LYS A 119 7.27 -5.74 25.86
CA LYS A 119 6.81 -4.34 25.80
C LYS A 119 7.84 -3.23 26.07
N ASN A 120 9.10 -3.57 26.35
CA ASN A 120 10.17 -2.62 26.70
C ASN A 120 11.30 -2.55 25.68
N VAL A 121 11.24 -3.32 24.58
CA VAL A 121 12.29 -3.33 23.57
C VAL A 121 11.72 -2.74 22.28
N PRO A 122 12.24 -1.60 21.78
CA PRO A 122 11.84 -1.09 20.47
C PRO A 122 12.18 -2.15 19.42
N VAL A 123 11.27 -2.42 18.47
CA VAL A 123 11.54 -3.34 17.36
C VAL A 123 12.50 -2.67 16.38
N ASP A 124 13.78 -2.67 16.72
CA ASP A 124 14.88 -2.20 15.89
C ASP A 124 15.62 -3.40 15.24
N THR A 125 16.55 -3.10 14.33
CA THR A 125 17.35 -4.13 13.64
C THR A 125 18.10 -5.03 14.60
N ASP A 126 18.50 -4.51 15.76
CA ASP A 126 19.26 -5.22 16.78
C ASP A 126 18.36 -6.20 17.56
N SER A 127 17.12 -5.82 17.83
CA SER A 127 16.07 -6.66 18.42
C SER A 127 15.64 -7.79 17.50
N VAL A 128 15.55 -7.51 16.20
CA VAL A 128 15.30 -8.55 15.18
C VAL A 128 16.51 -9.49 15.08
N SER A 129 17.74 -8.96 15.14
CA SER A 129 18.98 -9.75 15.09
C SER A 129 19.15 -10.68 16.30
N SER A 130 18.77 -10.22 17.50
CA SER A 130 18.81 -11.01 18.73
C SER A 130 17.71 -12.07 18.76
N ALA A 131 16.52 -11.79 18.24
CA ALA A 131 15.46 -12.79 18.02
C ALA A 131 15.93 -13.90 17.05
N LEU A 132 16.59 -13.52 15.96
CA LEU A 132 17.20 -14.42 14.98
C LEU A 132 18.28 -15.31 15.63
N ALA A 133 19.19 -14.72 16.42
CA ALA A 133 20.22 -15.46 17.13
C ALA A 133 19.63 -16.48 18.13
N SER A 134 18.52 -16.12 18.79
CA SER A 134 17.82 -17.01 19.74
C SER A 134 17.10 -18.19 19.09
N SER A 135 16.77 -18.08 17.79
CA SER A 135 16.01 -19.09 17.04
C SER A 135 16.87 -20.25 16.48
N GLY A 136 18.19 -20.22 16.69
CA GLY A 136 19.12 -21.26 16.22
C GLY A 136 19.33 -21.30 14.70
N VAL A 137 18.83 -20.28 13.98
CA VAL A 137 18.99 -20.15 12.52
C VAL A 137 20.44 -19.69 12.23
N PRO A 138 21.19 -20.35 11.32
CA PRO A 138 22.54 -19.92 10.95
C PRO A 138 22.52 -18.46 10.46
N THR A 139 23.21 -17.59 11.21
CA THR A 139 23.05 -16.12 11.19
C THR A 139 23.37 -15.46 9.85
N GLY A 140 24.07 -16.12 8.92
CA GLY A 140 24.30 -15.60 7.57
C GLY A 140 23.21 -15.98 6.55
N ILE A 141 22.87 -17.26 6.48
CA ILE A 141 22.01 -17.80 5.41
C ILE A 141 20.53 -17.51 5.69
N GLY A 142 20.08 -17.69 6.92
CA GLY A 142 18.67 -17.44 7.27
C GLY A 142 18.27 -15.97 7.14
N LEU A 143 19.14 -15.05 7.56
CA LEU A 143 18.95 -13.61 7.39
C LEU A 143 18.87 -13.22 5.91
N THR A 144 19.74 -13.79 5.08
CA THR A 144 19.74 -13.54 3.63
C THR A 144 18.48 -14.08 2.97
N ILE A 145 18.02 -15.29 3.32
CA ILE A 145 16.77 -15.87 2.80
C ILE A 145 15.57 -15.03 3.21
N THR A 146 15.47 -14.63 4.48
CA THR A 146 14.40 -13.77 4.96
C THR A 146 14.39 -12.43 4.23
N LEU A 147 15.55 -11.78 4.09
CA LEU A 147 15.69 -10.53 3.33
C LEU A 147 15.23 -10.69 1.88
N LEU A 148 15.66 -11.76 1.20
CA LEU A 148 15.27 -12.04 -0.18
C LEU A 148 13.75 -12.23 -0.30
N VAL A 149 13.14 -13.00 0.60
CA VAL A 149 11.68 -13.20 0.63
C VAL A 149 10.96 -11.86 0.79
N PHE A 150 11.42 -11.00 1.69
CA PHE A 150 10.85 -9.65 1.86
C PHE A 150 10.98 -8.79 0.60
N VAL A 151 12.14 -8.80 -0.05
CA VAL A 151 12.35 -8.08 -1.32
C VAL A 151 11.40 -8.61 -2.39
N PHE A 152 11.21 -9.93 -2.50
CA PHE A 152 10.26 -10.52 -3.44
C PHE A 152 8.80 -10.13 -3.15
N ILE A 153 8.37 -10.12 -1.89
CA ILE A 153 7.03 -9.68 -1.48
C ILE A 153 6.85 -8.20 -1.82
N PHE A 154 7.84 -7.36 -1.51
CA PHE A 154 7.81 -5.93 -1.81
C PHE A 154 7.71 -5.69 -3.33
N LEU A 155 8.54 -6.36 -4.12
CA LEU A 155 8.48 -6.27 -5.58
C LEU A 155 7.13 -6.76 -6.12
N ALA A 156 6.60 -7.86 -5.59
CA ALA A 156 5.28 -8.36 -5.99
C ALA A 156 4.16 -7.36 -5.64
N ALA A 157 4.23 -6.70 -4.49
CA ALA A 157 3.30 -5.65 -4.09
C ALA A 157 3.38 -4.44 -5.03
N VAL A 158 4.60 -3.98 -5.35
CA VAL A 158 4.83 -2.88 -6.31
C VAL A 158 4.25 -3.24 -7.67
N VAL A 159 4.59 -4.41 -8.22
CA VAL A 159 4.06 -4.87 -9.51
C VAL A 159 2.53 -4.96 -9.51
N ALA A 160 1.93 -5.45 -8.42
CA ALA A 160 0.48 -5.51 -8.29
C ALA A 160 -0.18 -4.12 -8.26
N MET A 161 0.43 -3.15 -7.57
CA MET A 161 -0.05 -1.75 -7.55
C MET A 161 0.06 -1.10 -8.93
N LEU A 162 1.19 -1.28 -9.63
CA LEU A 162 1.36 -0.81 -11.01
C LEU A 162 0.33 -1.43 -11.95
N TYR A 163 0.07 -2.73 -11.79
CA TYR A 163 -0.94 -3.44 -12.55
C TYR A 163 -2.35 -2.88 -12.33
N ILE A 164 -2.72 -2.49 -11.10
CA ILE A 164 -4.00 -1.84 -10.82
C ILE A 164 -4.14 -0.56 -11.63
N ILE A 165 -3.13 0.33 -11.59
CA ILE A 165 -3.18 1.62 -12.30
C ILE A 165 -3.30 1.40 -13.82
N LEU A 166 -2.56 0.43 -14.37
CA LEU A 166 -2.68 0.05 -15.78
C LEU A 166 -4.08 -0.49 -16.11
N GLN A 167 -4.69 -1.31 -15.24
CA GLN A 167 -6.04 -1.82 -15.44
C GLN A 167 -7.10 -0.73 -15.37
N ILE A 168 -6.97 0.24 -14.46
CA ILE A 168 -7.84 1.42 -14.42
C ILE A 168 -7.72 2.17 -15.75
N SER A 169 -6.49 2.42 -16.20
CA SER A 169 -6.23 3.09 -17.47
C SER A 169 -6.90 2.36 -18.64
N GLN A 170 -6.72 1.04 -18.76
CA GLN A 170 -7.36 0.23 -19.81
C GLN A 170 -8.90 0.24 -19.72
N SER A 171 -9.46 0.37 -18.52
CA SER A 171 -10.91 0.44 -18.27
C SER A 171 -11.51 1.81 -18.64
N VAL A 172 -10.70 2.88 -18.64
CA VAL A 172 -11.12 4.22 -19.07
C VAL A 172 -11.36 4.28 -20.58
N ARG A 173 -10.34 3.89 -21.35
CA ARG A 173 -10.37 3.79 -22.83
C ARG A 173 -9.22 2.89 -23.28
N LYS A 174 -9.49 2.02 -24.26
CA LYS A 174 -8.44 1.25 -24.95
C LYS A 174 -7.57 2.20 -25.77
N THR A 175 -6.34 2.39 -25.31
CA THR A 175 -5.26 3.14 -25.99
C THR A 175 -4.06 2.22 -26.18
N THR A 176 -3.04 2.68 -26.89
CA THR A 176 -1.79 1.92 -27.08
C THR A 176 -1.13 1.62 -25.73
N MET A 177 -0.43 0.47 -25.65
CA MET A 177 0.33 0.11 -24.44
C MET A 177 1.36 1.19 -24.08
N PHE A 178 2.00 1.80 -25.09
CA PHE A 178 2.92 2.91 -24.89
C PHE A 178 2.27 4.10 -24.15
N SER A 179 1.09 4.56 -24.59
CA SER A 179 0.37 5.66 -23.93
C SER A 179 0.04 5.34 -22.46
N ASN A 180 -0.37 4.10 -22.17
CA ASN A 180 -0.65 3.68 -20.79
C ASN A 180 0.61 3.61 -19.93
N LEU A 181 1.75 3.21 -20.51
CA LEU A 181 3.04 3.20 -19.81
C LEU A 181 3.55 4.62 -19.53
N VAL A 182 3.45 5.53 -20.49
CA VAL A 182 3.83 6.94 -20.28
C VAL A 182 2.97 7.56 -19.16
N LEU A 183 1.66 7.34 -19.20
CA LEU A 183 0.77 7.79 -18.13
C LEU A 183 1.17 7.22 -16.78
N LEU A 184 1.47 5.92 -16.71
CA LEU A 184 1.90 5.27 -15.48
C LEU A 184 3.18 5.90 -14.93
N VAL A 185 4.19 6.13 -15.78
CA VAL A 185 5.47 6.74 -15.38
C VAL A 185 5.26 8.16 -14.86
N VAL A 186 4.48 8.98 -15.58
CA VAL A 186 4.16 10.36 -15.15
C VAL A 186 3.38 10.35 -13.84
N PHE A 187 2.41 9.44 -13.69
CA PHE A 187 1.65 9.29 -12.46
C PHE A 187 2.55 8.94 -11.28
N ILE A 188 3.45 7.95 -11.43
CA ILE A 188 4.38 7.56 -10.36
C ILE A 188 5.28 8.73 -9.95
N ALA A 189 5.88 9.44 -10.91
CA ALA A 189 6.76 10.56 -10.62
C ALA A 189 6.02 11.66 -9.82
N LEU A 190 4.81 12.00 -10.24
CA LEU A 190 3.97 12.99 -9.56
C LEU A 190 3.45 12.49 -8.21
N SER A 191 3.15 11.20 -8.06
CA SER A 191 2.75 10.59 -6.78
C SER A 191 3.90 10.56 -5.77
N ILE A 192 5.14 10.31 -6.21
CA ILE A 192 6.33 10.40 -5.34
C ILE A 192 6.50 11.85 -4.85
N PHE A 193 6.40 12.82 -5.76
CA PHE A 193 6.48 14.23 -5.42
C PHE A 193 5.36 14.65 -4.45
N LEU A 194 4.12 14.21 -4.71
CA LEU A 194 2.98 14.43 -3.81
C LEU A 194 3.23 13.85 -2.42
N ARG A 195 3.75 12.62 -2.35
CA ARG A 195 4.10 11.97 -1.08
C ARG A 195 5.13 12.81 -0.32
N ALA A 196 6.19 13.26 -0.98
CA ALA A 196 7.20 14.11 -0.38
C ALA A 196 6.63 15.45 0.14
N ILE A 197 5.71 16.08 -0.59
CA ILE A 197 5.03 17.30 -0.13
C ILE A 197 4.19 17.03 1.11
N LEU A 198 3.41 15.94 1.12
CA LEU A 198 2.61 15.57 2.29
C LEU A 198 3.51 15.22 3.48
N ASP A 199 4.60 14.50 3.25
CA ASP A 199 5.59 14.19 4.28
C ASP A 199 6.14 15.49 4.89
N PHE A 200 6.64 16.41 4.06
CA PHE A 200 7.16 17.71 4.49
C PHE A 200 6.10 18.55 5.24
N GLY A 201 4.89 18.65 4.68
CA GLY A 201 3.81 19.42 5.27
C GLY A 201 3.45 18.94 6.68
N PHE A 202 3.38 17.63 6.90
CA PHE A 202 3.07 17.07 8.22
C PHE A 202 4.25 17.10 9.19
N THR A 203 5.51 17.10 8.71
CA THR A 203 6.68 17.31 9.59
C THR A 203 6.73 18.69 10.23
N LEU A 204 6.04 19.70 9.67
CA LEU A 204 5.92 21.02 10.28
C LEU A 204 4.94 21.07 11.47
N PHE A 205 4.14 20.01 11.67
CA PHE A 205 3.13 19.91 12.74
C PHE A 205 3.43 18.81 13.77
N ALA A 206 4.53 18.07 13.59
CA ALA A 206 5.00 17.00 14.49
C ALA A 206 6.17 17.52 15.35
#